data_AF-A0A6P1J3U9-F1
#
_entry.id   AF-A0A6P1J3U9-F1
#
_cell.length_a   1.000
_cell.length_b   1.000
_cell.length_c   1.000
_cell.angle_alpha   90.00
_cell.angle_beta   90.00
_cell.angle_gamma   90.00
#
_symmetry.space_group_name_H-M   'P 1'
#
loop_
_entity.id
_entity.type
_entity.pdbx_description
1 polymer ?
#
loop_
_entity_poly.entity_id
_entity_poly.type
_entity_poly.pdbx_seq_one_letter_code
_entity_poly.pdbx_strand_id
1 'polypeptide(L)'
;MRTRLSRRLLAAAALAAAVAVPSAIAAGGAAPQAVAETARSVPDLRVSYLQLGATGSLAQIDPAGIAASNVIVFAFADPASSTADSATLSAMQKVIDHEAPGTVNLLSLGGQTVTRDTVNTATAGAVGSRLLAQIEDCNAKLSGGSITGVDLDLENGIDAETISALGAAVKGAGLSLAVAPQVHLSSGTEVDPAAPTNLTLTSGVHDGANDQFAPLLRTGTVDYLLAQTYNTGGWTVGGVAESDPGFFSTISRALNSAVRPDCSAATSLCIAERTRIVIGQVSNAGASGTANNVFGGSGAAAYDQAAVLASLASQWTAMAAKPELYGHVDGIMQWSLNNDYAPSAWGDTSASAGAFSVALFGATPPAPAPYFILQVSNTGPDTPDSGAYASATLVVDGQYWIFGNRWGSALSPGTNESFGTSASAENPATPYVIDSSNLDAIFSGGKKSFTTSQVLINGYSAQTDVAAPGAQYACPVGSGYTFEAGHSYNVQVNANSGFRSCAISKVN
;
A
#
# COMPACT_ATOMS: atom_id res chain seq x y z
N MET A 1 10.64 -53.21 50.69
CA MET A 1 11.25 -51.95 50.23
C MET A 1 10.91 -51.75 48.76
N ARG A 2 10.14 -50.69 48.45
CA ARG A 2 9.84 -49.99 47.16
C ARG A 2 10.06 -50.76 45.83
N THR A 3 9.04 -51.17 45.05
CA THR A 3 8.20 -50.42 44.04
C THR A 3 9.05 -49.67 42.98
N ARG A 4 8.87 -49.74 41.65
CA ARG A 4 7.72 -49.79 40.69
C ARG A 4 8.19 -50.40 39.34
N LEU A 5 7.47 -51.33 38.71
CA LEU A 5 6.37 -51.15 37.73
C LEU A 5 6.79 -50.57 36.36
N SER A 6 7.13 -51.47 35.43
CA SER A 6 7.12 -51.27 33.98
C SER A 6 5.98 -52.12 33.40
N ARG A 7 5.01 -51.50 32.71
CA ARG A 7 4.04 -52.16 31.81
C ARG A 7 3.14 -51.11 31.15
N ARG A 8 3.18 -51.00 29.82
CA ARG A 8 2.12 -51.50 28.92
C ARG A 8 2.40 -51.09 27.46
N LEU A 9 2.69 -52.09 26.64
CA LEU A 9 2.27 -52.20 25.24
C LEU A 9 0.83 -52.72 25.23
N LEU A 10 -0.02 -52.17 24.35
CA LEU A 10 -0.83 -52.93 23.38
C LEU A 10 -1.65 -52.01 22.48
N ALA A 11 -1.67 -52.42 21.20
CA ALA A 11 -2.23 -51.81 20.01
C ALA A 11 -3.77 -51.78 19.96
N ALA A 12 -4.31 -50.96 19.04
CA ALA A 12 -5.19 -51.44 17.97
C ALA A 12 -5.39 -50.35 16.89
N ALA A 13 -5.10 -50.72 15.65
CA ALA A 13 -5.45 -50.02 14.42
C ALA A 13 -6.80 -50.52 13.90
N ALA A 14 -7.57 -49.67 13.21
CA ALA A 14 -8.62 -50.12 12.29
C ALA A 14 -8.81 -49.12 11.14
N LEU A 15 -8.69 -49.68 9.93
CA LEU A 15 -8.99 -49.14 8.59
C LEU A 15 -10.50 -48.89 8.39
N ALA A 16 -10.84 -47.88 7.57
CA ALA A 16 -11.93 -47.91 6.58
C ALA A 16 -11.82 -46.64 5.69
N ALA A 17 -11.27 -46.74 4.47
CA ALA A 17 -11.94 -47.09 3.22
C ALA A 17 -12.76 -45.94 2.61
N ALA A 18 -12.18 -45.34 1.57
CA ALA A 18 -12.80 -44.40 0.64
C ALA A 18 -13.92 -45.08 -0.17
N VAL A 19 -15.01 -44.34 -0.42
CA VAL A 19 -16.00 -44.67 -1.45
C VAL A 19 -16.22 -43.41 -2.29
N ALA A 20 -16.11 -43.58 -3.59
CA ALA A 20 -16.27 -42.56 -4.60
C ALA A 20 -17.59 -42.74 -5.37
N VAL A 21 -17.93 -41.68 -6.14
CA VAL A 21 -18.76 -41.65 -7.37
C VAL A 21 -20.30 -41.49 -7.14
N PRO A 22 -21.13 -40.84 -8.02
CA PRO A 22 -20.89 -40.19 -9.33
C PRO A 22 -21.46 -38.76 -9.54
N SER A 23 -21.08 -38.17 -10.67
CA SER A 23 -21.69 -37.03 -11.37
C SER A 23 -23.03 -37.37 -12.06
N ALA A 24 -23.91 -36.35 -12.21
CA ALA A 24 -24.52 -35.86 -13.47
C ALA A 24 -26.08 -35.66 -13.56
N ILE A 25 -26.44 -34.42 -13.99
CA ILE A 25 -27.54 -33.88 -14.85
C ILE A 25 -29.01 -33.65 -14.38
N ALA A 26 -29.44 -32.38 -14.59
CA ALA A 26 -30.67 -31.87 -15.27
C ALA A 26 -31.92 -31.36 -14.49
N ALA A 27 -32.11 -30.04 -14.60
CA ALA A 27 -33.28 -29.29 -15.09
C ALA A 27 -34.61 -29.20 -14.29
N GLY A 28 -35.02 -27.94 -14.04
CA GLY A 28 -36.40 -27.49 -14.26
C GLY A 28 -37.20 -27.06 -13.03
N GLY A 29 -37.28 -25.75 -12.79
CA GLY A 29 -38.24 -25.16 -11.85
C GLY A 29 -37.99 -23.66 -11.65
N ALA A 30 -38.54 -22.83 -12.54
CA ALA A 30 -38.45 -21.37 -12.45
C ALA A 30 -39.15 -20.88 -11.17
N ALA A 31 -38.38 -20.23 -10.28
CA ALA A 31 -38.92 -19.42 -9.18
C ALA A 31 -39.05 -17.95 -9.65
N PRO A 32 -40.02 -17.18 -9.13
CA PRO A 32 -40.41 -15.89 -9.67
C PRO A 32 -39.27 -14.87 -9.57
N GLN A 33 -39.15 -14.00 -10.57
CA GLN A 33 -38.23 -12.87 -10.59
C GLN A 33 -38.46 -11.98 -9.35
N ALA A 34 -37.65 -12.20 -8.32
CA ALA A 34 -37.29 -11.13 -7.40
C ALA A 34 -36.40 -10.17 -8.19
N VAL A 35 -36.79 -8.91 -8.21
CA VAL A 35 -36.02 -7.82 -8.81
C VAL A 35 -34.66 -7.83 -8.14
N ALA A 36 -33.65 -8.35 -8.83
CA ALA A 36 -32.27 -8.31 -8.37
C ALA A 36 -31.82 -6.85 -8.51
N GLU A 37 -31.94 -6.08 -7.43
CA GLU A 37 -31.00 -5.00 -7.18
C GLU A 37 -29.61 -5.65 -7.18
N THR A 38 -28.86 -5.43 -8.25
CA THR A 38 -27.47 -5.86 -8.35
C THR A 38 -26.71 -5.26 -7.17
N ALA A 39 -26.45 -6.08 -6.15
CA ALA A 39 -25.48 -5.75 -5.11
C ALA A 39 -24.20 -5.28 -5.83
N ARG A 40 -23.78 -4.03 -5.57
CA ARG A 40 -22.57 -3.49 -6.18
C ARG A 40 -21.39 -4.28 -5.63
N SER A 41 -20.77 -5.09 -6.47
CA SER A 41 -19.56 -5.85 -6.10
C SER A 41 -18.37 -4.94 -5.83
N VAL A 42 -18.45 -3.68 -6.26
CA VAL A 42 -17.42 -2.65 -6.13
C VAL A 42 -17.93 -1.54 -5.21
N PRO A 43 -17.13 -1.06 -4.23
CA PRO A 43 -17.52 0.03 -3.33
C PRO A 43 -17.80 1.35 -4.05
N ASP A 44 -18.70 2.17 -3.50
CA ASP A 44 -19.03 3.49 -4.07
C ASP A 44 -17.88 4.47 -3.90
N LEU A 45 -17.26 4.48 -2.71
CA LEU A 45 -16.01 5.18 -2.44
C LEU A 45 -14.84 4.19 -2.45
N ARG A 46 -13.86 4.47 -3.31
CA ARG A 46 -12.62 3.71 -3.49
C ARG A 46 -11.48 4.67 -3.24
N VAL A 47 -11.09 4.74 -1.97
CA VAL A 47 -10.14 5.73 -1.46
C VAL A 47 -8.74 5.13 -1.44
N SER A 48 -7.79 5.76 -2.14
CA SER A 48 -6.39 5.32 -2.15
C SER A 48 -5.47 6.38 -1.58
N TYR A 49 -4.66 6.00 -0.59
CA TYR A 49 -3.51 6.80 -0.19
C TYR A 49 -2.34 6.63 -1.16
N LEU A 50 -1.67 7.73 -1.46
CA LEU A 50 -0.47 7.84 -2.30
C LEU A 50 0.66 8.44 -1.47
N GLN A 51 1.66 7.64 -1.11
CA GLN A 51 2.84 8.09 -0.39
C GLN A 51 3.82 8.77 -1.36
N LEU A 52 3.77 10.10 -1.43
CA LEU A 52 4.49 10.93 -2.39
C LEU A 52 6.01 10.84 -2.24
N GLY A 53 6.50 10.71 -1.00
CA GLY A 53 7.94 10.58 -0.72
C GLY A 53 8.53 9.23 -1.14
N ALA A 54 7.70 8.21 -1.39
CA ALA A 54 8.13 6.89 -1.81
C ALA A 54 8.17 6.79 -3.35
N THR A 55 8.97 7.65 -3.99
CA THR A 55 8.99 7.79 -5.47
C THR A 55 9.27 6.49 -6.20
N GLY A 56 10.11 5.62 -5.63
CA GLY A 56 10.47 4.32 -6.22
C GLY A 56 9.30 3.35 -6.31
N SER A 57 8.39 3.36 -5.35
CA SER A 57 7.18 2.53 -5.41
C SER A 57 6.04 3.19 -6.16
N LEU A 58 5.94 4.53 -6.07
CA LEU A 58 5.00 5.30 -6.89
C LEU A 58 5.26 5.09 -8.39
N ALA A 59 6.52 4.89 -8.78
CA ALA A 59 6.89 4.54 -10.15
C ALA A 59 6.22 3.26 -10.66
N GLN A 60 5.94 2.30 -9.78
CA GLN A 60 5.44 0.94 -10.09
C GLN A 60 3.91 0.84 -10.14
N ILE A 61 3.21 1.88 -9.70
CA ILE A 61 1.75 1.90 -9.70
C ILE A 61 1.26 1.86 -11.15
N ASP A 62 0.45 0.86 -11.47
CA ASP A 62 -0.19 0.72 -12.78
C ASP A 62 -1.27 1.80 -12.95
N PRO A 63 -1.36 2.48 -14.11
CA PRO A 63 -2.40 3.46 -14.39
C PRO A 63 -3.83 2.94 -14.14
N ALA A 64 -4.09 1.65 -14.36
CA ALA A 64 -5.41 1.07 -14.10
C ALA A 64 -5.75 1.03 -12.60
N GLY A 65 -4.75 0.96 -11.73
CA GLY A 65 -4.94 1.08 -10.28
C GLY A 65 -5.35 2.49 -9.87
N ILE A 66 -4.69 3.50 -10.44
CA ILE A 66 -5.01 4.92 -10.22
C ILE A 66 -6.43 5.22 -10.71
N ALA A 67 -6.77 4.77 -11.93
CA ALA A 67 -8.08 4.99 -12.53
C ALA A 67 -9.23 4.25 -11.81
N ALA A 68 -8.92 3.18 -11.06
CA ALA A 68 -9.93 2.47 -10.28
C ALA A 68 -10.35 3.24 -9.02
N SER A 69 -9.47 4.08 -8.46
CA SER A 69 -9.78 4.99 -7.36
C SER A 69 -10.67 6.14 -7.83
N ASN A 70 -11.57 6.60 -6.95
CA ASN A 70 -12.35 7.82 -7.18
C ASN A 70 -12.19 8.86 -6.05
N VAL A 71 -11.43 8.52 -5.02
CA VAL A 71 -10.86 9.47 -4.08
C VAL A 71 -9.38 9.14 -3.94
N ILE A 72 -8.51 10.11 -4.17
CA ILE A 72 -7.07 9.97 -4.01
C ILE A 72 -6.62 10.90 -2.89
N VAL A 73 -5.86 10.34 -1.95
CA VAL A 73 -5.31 11.05 -0.81
C VAL A 73 -3.80 11.12 -0.98
N PHE A 74 -3.29 12.32 -1.26
CA PHE A 74 -1.87 12.59 -1.40
C PHE A 74 -1.22 12.74 -0.02
N ALA A 75 -0.40 11.76 0.36
CA ALA A 75 0.29 11.69 1.64
C ALA A 75 1.78 12.06 1.48
N PHE A 76 2.32 13.10 2.13
CA PHE A 76 1.67 14.04 3.05
C PHE A 76 2.07 15.48 2.72
N ALA A 77 1.24 16.42 3.18
CA ALA A 77 1.54 17.85 3.21
C ALA A 77 2.73 18.14 4.13
N ASP A 78 3.49 19.19 3.80
CA ASP A 78 4.54 19.69 4.70
C ASP A 78 3.95 20.74 5.67
N PRO A 79 3.86 20.45 6.99
CA PRO A 79 3.29 21.39 7.96
C PRO A 79 4.11 22.69 8.14
N ALA A 80 5.37 22.70 7.68
CA ALA A 80 6.28 23.83 7.78
C ALA A 80 6.31 24.70 6.50
N SER A 81 5.76 24.23 5.38
CA SER A 81 5.86 24.89 4.07
C SER A 81 4.50 25.27 3.50
N SER A 82 4.47 26.36 2.73
CA SER A 82 3.30 26.80 1.97
C SER A 82 3.37 26.42 0.48
N THR A 83 4.37 25.65 0.07
CA THR A 83 4.57 25.23 -1.32
C THR A 83 4.97 23.76 -1.38
N ALA A 84 4.58 23.07 -2.44
CA ALA A 84 5.09 21.72 -2.69
C ALA A 84 6.43 21.79 -3.43
N ASP A 85 7.35 20.89 -3.09
CA ASP A 85 8.60 20.74 -3.84
C ASP A 85 8.35 20.11 -5.22
N SER A 86 9.35 20.19 -6.11
CA SER A 86 9.22 19.71 -7.49
C SER A 86 9.01 18.20 -7.61
N ALA A 87 9.56 17.40 -6.70
CA ALA A 87 9.40 15.95 -6.72
C ALA A 87 7.98 15.57 -6.31
N THR A 88 7.46 16.21 -5.25
CA THR A 88 6.06 16.08 -4.81
C THR A 88 5.09 16.46 -5.92
N LEU A 89 5.29 17.61 -6.58
CA LEU A 89 4.45 18.05 -7.70
C LEU A 89 4.50 17.08 -8.89
N SER A 90 5.68 16.55 -9.23
CA SER A 90 5.82 15.57 -10.32
C SER A 90 5.11 14.26 -10.00
N ALA A 91 5.18 13.81 -8.75
CA ALA A 91 4.47 12.63 -8.27
C ALA A 91 2.94 12.83 -8.33
N MET A 92 2.44 13.98 -7.86
CA MET A 92 1.01 14.33 -7.95
C MET A 92 0.55 14.41 -9.41
N GLN A 93 1.32 15.06 -10.30
CA GLN A 93 0.96 15.18 -11.71
C GLN A 93 0.85 13.81 -12.39
N LYS A 94 1.79 12.89 -12.14
CA LYS A 94 1.71 11.51 -12.66
C LYS A 94 0.39 10.83 -12.27
N VAL A 95 -0.06 11.03 -11.04
CA VAL A 95 -1.31 10.43 -10.55
C VAL A 95 -2.51 11.08 -11.24
N ILE A 96 -2.55 12.41 -11.30
CA ILE A 96 -3.62 13.15 -11.97
C ILE A 96 -3.73 12.80 -13.46
N ASP A 97 -2.61 12.56 -14.15
CA ASP A 97 -2.60 12.16 -15.56
C ASP A 97 -3.30 10.80 -15.82
N HIS A 98 -3.52 10.00 -14.78
CA HIS A 98 -4.08 8.65 -14.85
C HIS A 98 -5.38 8.47 -14.06
N GLU A 99 -5.89 9.52 -13.41
CA GLU A 99 -7.14 9.43 -12.65
C GLU A 99 -8.36 9.37 -13.56
N ALA A 100 -9.45 8.77 -13.07
CA ALA A 100 -10.72 8.82 -13.76
C ALA A 100 -11.32 10.25 -13.68
N PRO A 101 -12.08 10.69 -14.70
CA PRO A 101 -12.78 11.98 -14.63
C PRO A 101 -13.69 12.08 -13.40
N GLY A 102 -13.54 13.15 -12.64
CA GLY A 102 -14.33 13.40 -11.43
C GLY A 102 -13.76 12.79 -10.15
N THR A 103 -12.53 12.27 -10.17
CA THR A 103 -11.81 11.87 -8.95
C THR A 103 -11.70 13.04 -7.97
N VAL A 104 -11.98 12.77 -6.69
CA VAL A 104 -11.78 13.71 -5.60
C VAL A 104 -10.34 13.61 -5.13
N ASN A 105 -9.62 14.72 -5.13
CA ASN A 105 -8.22 14.78 -4.69
C ASN A 105 -8.11 15.50 -3.35
N LEU A 106 -7.53 14.82 -2.37
CA LEU A 106 -7.30 15.33 -1.02
C LEU A 106 -5.81 15.43 -0.74
N LEU A 107 -5.38 16.49 -0.07
CA LEU A 107 -4.03 16.59 0.49
C LEU A 107 -4.07 16.22 1.97
N SER A 108 -3.33 15.18 2.37
CA SER A 108 -3.34 14.71 3.76
C SER A 108 -2.31 15.44 4.60
N LEU A 109 -2.75 15.99 5.74
CA LEU A 109 -1.87 16.45 6.82
C LEU A 109 -1.83 15.35 7.88
N GLY A 110 -0.67 14.73 8.06
CA GLY A 110 -0.62 13.58 8.94
C GLY A 110 0.63 12.73 8.87
N GLY A 111 0.43 11.45 9.15
CA GLY A 111 1.46 10.42 9.18
C GLY A 111 2.44 10.58 10.34
N GLN A 112 3.49 9.76 10.35
CA GLN A 112 4.47 9.66 11.44
C GLN A 112 5.22 10.98 11.76
N THR A 113 5.24 11.94 10.84
CA THR A 113 6.02 13.18 10.98
C THR A 113 5.25 14.33 11.66
N VAL A 114 3.91 14.26 11.71
CA VAL A 114 3.08 15.23 12.42
C VAL A 114 2.85 14.72 13.85
N THR A 115 3.39 15.44 14.83
CA THR A 115 3.32 15.08 16.26
C THR A 115 2.79 16.23 17.09
N ARG A 116 2.40 15.97 18.34
CA ARG A 116 1.97 17.02 19.29
C ARG A 116 3.00 18.13 19.52
N ASP A 117 4.27 17.85 19.26
CA ASP A 117 5.34 18.83 19.43
C ASP A 117 5.39 19.80 18.24
N THR A 118 4.99 19.35 17.04
CA THR A 118 5.01 20.16 15.81
C THR A 118 3.65 20.78 15.50
N VAL A 119 2.56 20.06 15.74
CA VAL A 119 1.18 20.47 15.49
C VAL A 119 0.37 20.37 16.78
N ASN A 120 0.03 21.52 17.35
CA ASN A 120 -0.73 21.65 18.59
C ASN A 120 -1.56 22.94 18.56
N THR A 121 -2.27 23.23 19.65
CA THR A 121 -3.17 24.38 19.75
C THR A 121 -2.49 25.71 19.45
N ALA A 122 -1.22 25.88 19.80
CA ALA A 122 -0.47 27.11 19.54
C ALA A 122 -0.05 27.25 18.08
N THR A 123 0.15 26.14 17.35
CA THR A 123 0.62 26.14 15.96
C THR A 123 -0.49 25.90 14.93
N ALA A 124 -1.65 25.38 15.34
CA ALA A 124 -2.75 24.96 14.46
C ALA A 124 -3.16 26.02 13.42
N GLY A 125 -3.30 27.28 13.83
CA GLY A 125 -3.68 28.36 12.91
C GLY A 125 -2.63 28.63 11.82
N ALA A 126 -1.34 28.58 12.18
CA ALA A 126 -0.25 28.76 11.23
C ALA A 126 -0.12 27.55 10.29
N VAL A 127 -0.24 26.33 10.82
CA VAL A 127 -0.23 25.08 10.05
C VAL A 127 -1.40 25.05 9.06
N GLY A 128 -2.62 25.36 9.52
CA GLY A 128 -3.80 25.44 8.65
C GLY A 128 -3.61 26.46 7.51
N SER A 129 -3.08 27.65 7.81
CA SER A 129 -2.81 28.66 6.78
C SER A 129 -1.78 28.20 5.74
N ARG A 130 -0.73 27.50 6.16
CA ARG A 130 0.29 26.95 5.25
C ARG A 130 -0.27 25.82 4.39
N LEU A 131 -1.07 24.94 4.98
CA LEU A 131 -1.74 23.86 4.26
C LEU A 131 -2.63 24.40 3.13
N LEU A 132 -3.45 25.42 3.42
CA LEU A 132 -4.29 26.07 2.42
C LEU A 132 -3.45 26.72 1.31
N ALA A 133 -2.39 27.44 1.66
CA ALA A 133 -1.47 28.01 0.68
C ALA A 133 -0.74 26.95 -0.17
N GLN A 134 -0.40 25.80 0.41
CA GLN A 134 0.21 24.68 -0.32
C GLN A 134 -0.78 24.07 -1.31
N ILE A 135 -2.07 23.97 -0.97
CA ILE A 135 -3.12 23.56 -1.91
C ILE A 135 -3.25 24.56 -3.07
N GLU A 136 -3.23 25.86 -2.78
CA GLU A 136 -3.24 26.90 -3.82
C GLU A 136 -2.01 26.79 -4.73
N ASP A 137 -0.83 26.58 -4.17
CA ASP A 137 0.43 26.38 -4.92
C ASP A 137 0.38 25.14 -5.82
N CYS A 138 -0.10 24.01 -5.30
CA CYS A 138 -0.32 22.79 -6.08
C CYS A 138 -1.32 23.03 -7.23
N ASN A 139 -2.49 23.61 -6.92
CA ASN A 139 -3.54 23.86 -7.92
C ASN A 139 -3.14 24.88 -8.99
N ALA A 140 -2.17 25.76 -8.71
CA ALA A 140 -1.61 26.67 -9.69
C ALA A 140 -0.61 26.00 -10.65
N LYS A 141 -0.03 24.86 -10.27
CA LYS A 141 1.05 24.18 -10.99
C LYS A 141 0.65 22.85 -11.61
N LEU A 142 -0.35 22.17 -11.06
CA LEU A 142 -0.91 20.94 -11.58
C LEU A 142 -1.87 21.22 -12.72
N SER A 143 -1.99 20.26 -13.64
CA SER A 143 -2.91 20.33 -14.78
C SER A 143 -3.75 19.06 -14.88
N GLY A 144 -4.98 19.16 -15.41
CA GLY A 144 -5.87 18.00 -15.58
C GLY A 144 -6.72 17.65 -14.35
N GLY A 145 -6.34 18.14 -13.16
CA GLY A 145 -7.05 17.93 -11.89
C GLY A 145 -6.69 19.00 -10.86
N SER A 146 -7.36 18.96 -9.71
CA SER A 146 -7.12 19.91 -8.61
C SER A 146 -7.36 19.23 -7.27
N ILE A 147 -6.58 19.61 -6.26
CA ILE A 147 -6.82 19.25 -4.87
C ILE A 147 -8.05 20.03 -4.38
N THR A 148 -9.09 19.31 -3.97
CA THR A 148 -10.40 19.85 -3.58
C THR A 148 -10.66 19.76 -2.07
N GLY A 149 -9.76 19.13 -1.32
CA GLY A 149 -9.96 18.93 0.11
C GLY A 149 -8.69 18.59 0.87
N VAL A 150 -8.88 18.48 2.18
CA VAL A 150 -7.85 18.05 3.12
C VAL A 150 -8.31 16.78 3.80
N ASP A 151 -7.36 15.88 3.99
CA ASP A 151 -7.49 14.76 4.92
C ASP A 151 -6.66 15.05 6.19
N LEU A 152 -7.24 14.81 7.36
CA LEU A 152 -6.55 14.93 8.64
C LEU A 152 -6.23 13.53 9.19
N ASP A 153 -5.02 13.06 8.86
CA ASP A 153 -4.47 11.76 9.24
C ASP A 153 -3.54 11.88 10.45
N LEU A 154 -4.10 12.34 11.56
CA LEU A 154 -3.36 12.79 12.73
C LEU A 154 -3.19 11.66 13.74
N GLU A 155 -2.10 10.89 13.62
CA GLU A 155 -1.88 9.61 14.35
C GLU A 155 -0.91 9.66 15.55
N ASN A 156 -0.33 10.82 15.89
CA ASN A 156 0.69 10.92 16.95
C ASN A 156 0.25 11.75 18.17
N GLY A 157 -0.96 11.50 18.63
CA GLY A 157 -1.50 12.02 19.87
C GLY A 157 -1.87 13.48 19.83
N ILE A 158 -2.36 13.95 18.69
CA ILE A 158 -2.86 15.32 18.50
C ILE A 158 -4.16 15.48 19.29
N ASP A 159 -4.27 16.56 20.06
CA ASP A 159 -5.44 16.82 20.89
C ASP A 159 -6.67 17.25 20.07
N ALA A 160 -7.85 17.11 20.68
CA ALA A 160 -9.12 17.39 20.02
C ALA A 160 -9.32 18.86 19.65
N GLU A 161 -8.74 19.80 20.42
CA GLU A 161 -8.84 21.23 20.15
C GLU A 161 -8.06 21.58 18.88
N THR A 162 -6.86 21.03 18.73
CA THR A 162 -6.01 21.16 17.55
C THR A 162 -6.68 20.56 16.32
N ILE A 163 -7.21 19.33 16.42
CA ILE A 163 -7.93 18.67 15.33
C ILE A 163 -9.14 19.52 14.89
N SER A 164 -9.92 20.01 15.85
CA SER A 164 -11.10 20.84 15.57
C SER A 164 -10.74 22.18 14.94
N ALA A 165 -9.65 22.81 15.37
CA ALA A 165 -9.16 24.06 14.80
C ALA A 165 -8.70 23.89 13.34
N LEU A 166 -7.98 22.80 13.05
CA LEU A 166 -7.57 22.46 11.68
C LEU A 166 -8.80 22.17 10.80
N GLY A 167 -9.76 21.37 11.29
CA GLY A 167 -11.01 21.10 10.59
C GLY A 167 -11.80 22.38 10.29
N ALA A 168 -11.89 23.30 11.24
CA ALA A 168 -12.55 24.60 11.05
C ALA A 168 -11.84 25.46 9.99
N ALA A 169 -10.50 25.45 9.94
CA ALA A 169 -9.73 26.16 8.92
C ALA A 169 -10.02 25.62 7.51
N VAL A 170 -10.02 24.30 7.35
CA VAL A 170 -10.34 23.63 6.07
C VAL A 170 -11.75 23.99 5.59
N LYS A 171 -12.74 23.85 6.46
CA LYS A 171 -14.14 24.13 6.11
C LYS A 171 -14.40 25.63 5.91
N GLY A 172 -13.72 26.49 6.66
CA GLY A 172 -13.75 27.94 6.48
C GLY A 172 -13.24 28.38 5.10
N ALA A 173 -12.32 27.62 4.50
CA ALA A 173 -11.84 27.81 3.13
C ALA A 173 -12.77 27.22 2.05
N GLY A 174 -13.88 26.57 2.43
CA GLY A 174 -14.82 25.96 1.49
C GLY A 174 -14.35 24.63 0.89
N LEU A 175 -13.31 24.01 1.46
CA LEU A 175 -12.76 22.73 1.01
C LEU A 175 -13.52 21.53 1.59
N SER A 176 -13.39 20.37 0.95
CA SER A 176 -13.80 19.09 1.54
C SER A 176 -12.89 18.70 2.70
N LEU A 177 -13.46 18.07 3.72
CA LEU A 177 -12.74 17.60 4.91
C LEU A 177 -12.94 16.10 5.09
N ALA A 178 -11.84 15.37 4.99
CA ALA A 178 -11.72 14.01 5.46
C ALA A 178 -10.97 13.97 6.80
N VAL A 179 -11.23 12.94 7.59
CA VAL A 179 -10.46 12.61 8.78
C VAL A 179 -10.15 11.12 8.76
N ALA A 180 -8.95 10.73 9.17
CA ALA A 180 -8.50 9.34 9.17
C ALA A 180 -8.10 8.86 10.57
N PRO A 181 -9.03 8.82 11.55
CA PRO A 181 -8.73 8.34 12.89
C PRO A 181 -8.50 6.83 12.91
N GLN A 182 -7.72 6.39 13.90
CA GLN A 182 -7.65 4.99 14.28
C GLN A 182 -8.88 4.61 15.13
N VAL A 183 -9.47 3.43 14.87
CA VAL A 183 -10.55 2.90 15.72
C VAL A 183 -9.99 2.35 17.04
N HIS A 184 -10.58 2.69 18.18
CA HIS A 184 -10.09 2.21 19.47
C HIS A 184 -11.19 2.17 20.53
N LEU A 185 -10.83 1.78 21.76
CA LEU A 185 -11.75 1.70 22.89
C LEU A 185 -11.48 2.77 23.95
N SER A 186 -12.56 3.31 24.53
CA SER A 186 -12.49 4.07 25.77
C SER A 186 -12.32 3.17 27.00
N SER A 187 -12.76 1.91 26.91
CA SER A 187 -12.77 0.96 28.02
C SER A 187 -13.05 -0.47 27.56
N GLY A 188 -12.58 -1.46 28.31
CA GLY A 188 -12.84 -2.87 28.03
C GLY A 188 -12.03 -3.42 26.85
N THR A 189 -12.43 -4.57 26.33
CA THR A 189 -11.76 -5.27 25.23
C THR A 189 -12.72 -5.75 24.13
N GLU A 190 -13.98 -5.35 24.20
CA GLU A 190 -15.04 -5.81 23.28
C GLU A 190 -15.98 -4.65 22.97
N VAL A 191 -16.38 -4.53 21.71
CA VAL A 191 -17.43 -3.60 21.24
C VAL A 191 -18.65 -4.39 20.84
N ASP A 192 -19.82 -3.99 21.33
CA ASP A 192 -21.09 -4.44 20.76
C ASP A 192 -21.33 -3.69 19.43
N PRO A 193 -21.32 -4.38 18.28
CA PRO A 193 -21.50 -3.73 16.98
C PRO A 193 -22.89 -3.09 16.81
N ALA A 194 -23.90 -3.49 17.59
CA ALA A 194 -25.22 -2.87 17.55
C ALA A 194 -25.36 -1.68 18.50
N ALA A 195 -24.50 -1.59 19.52
CA ALA A 195 -24.53 -0.55 20.56
C ALA A 195 -23.11 -0.20 21.02
N PRO A 196 -22.31 0.48 20.17
CA PRO A 196 -20.86 0.65 20.35
C PRO A 196 -20.50 1.73 21.37
N THR A 197 -20.96 1.58 22.61
CA THR A 197 -20.86 2.62 23.66
C THR A 197 -19.44 2.95 24.10
N ASN A 198 -18.50 2.02 23.91
CA ASN A 198 -17.09 2.16 24.25
C ASN A 198 -16.18 2.33 23.02
N LEU A 199 -16.73 2.42 21.80
CA LEU A 199 -15.97 2.70 20.59
C LEU A 199 -15.58 4.19 20.55
N THR A 200 -14.36 4.46 20.13
CA THR A 200 -13.77 5.80 20.04
C THR A 200 -12.91 5.94 18.79
N LEU A 201 -12.68 7.18 18.37
CA LEU A 201 -11.85 7.53 17.21
C LEU A 201 -10.66 8.38 17.66
N THR A 202 -9.48 7.75 17.69
CA THR A 202 -8.27 8.27 18.33
C THR A 202 -7.27 8.82 17.33
N SER A 203 -6.43 9.73 17.84
CA SER A 203 -5.21 10.21 17.19
C SER A 203 -3.97 9.40 17.58
N GLY A 204 -4.11 8.15 18.02
CA GLY A 204 -2.98 7.22 18.26
C GLY A 204 -2.25 7.35 19.60
N VAL A 205 -2.76 8.13 20.56
CA VAL A 205 -2.30 8.05 21.97
C VAL A 205 -3.34 7.35 22.82
N HIS A 206 -2.88 6.26 23.46
CA HIS A 206 -3.68 5.37 24.32
C HIS A 206 -3.71 5.81 25.80
N ASP A 207 -3.14 6.98 26.10
CA ASP A 207 -3.09 7.56 27.44
C ASP A 207 -4.15 8.69 27.55
N GLY A 208 -5.30 8.39 28.15
CA GLY A 208 -6.40 9.35 28.35
C GLY A 208 -7.67 8.99 27.57
N ALA A 209 -8.55 9.98 27.35
CA ALA A 209 -9.77 9.77 26.57
C ALA A 209 -9.43 9.63 25.08
N ASN A 210 -9.48 8.40 24.58
CA ASN A 210 -9.11 7.96 23.23
C ASN A 210 -10.06 8.44 22.10
N ASP A 211 -10.70 9.61 22.24
CA ASP A 211 -11.77 10.06 21.33
C ASP A 211 -11.53 11.48 20.79
N GLN A 212 -10.29 11.76 20.37
CA GLN A 212 -9.84 13.10 19.99
C GLN A 212 -10.55 13.63 18.74
N PHE A 213 -11.08 12.77 17.87
CA PHE A 213 -11.81 13.19 16.67
C PHE A 213 -13.31 13.44 16.91
N ALA A 214 -13.89 12.95 18.01
CA ALA A 214 -15.33 13.07 18.25
C ALA A 214 -15.84 14.51 18.27
N PRO A 215 -15.17 15.51 18.89
CA PRO A 215 -15.66 16.89 18.86
C PRO A 215 -15.86 17.43 17.45
N LEU A 216 -14.91 17.16 16.54
CA LEU A 216 -15.01 17.58 15.15
C LEU A 216 -16.15 16.83 14.41
N LEU A 217 -16.27 15.52 14.59
CA LEU A 217 -17.35 14.72 13.97
C LEU A 217 -18.74 15.18 14.40
N ARG A 218 -18.92 15.59 15.67
CA ARG A 218 -20.19 16.10 16.19
C ARG A 218 -20.62 17.42 15.59
N THR A 219 -19.68 18.22 15.05
CA THR A 219 -20.02 19.42 14.25
C THR A 219 -20.75 19.04 12.96
N GLY A 220 -20.59 17.79 12.52
CA GLY A 220 -20.98 17.23 11.25
C GLY A 220 -20.19 17.74 10.05
N THR A 221 -19.24 18.65 10.22
CA THR A 221 -18.59 19.30 9.05
C THR A 221 -17.65 18.39 8.26
N VAL A 222 -17.40 17.19 8.76
CA VAL A 222 -16.61 16.13 8.12
C VAL A 222 -17.41 15.52 6.97
N ASP A 223 -16.83 15.55 5.77
CA ASP A 223 -17.43 14.96 4.57
C ASP A 223 -17.13 13.45 4.49
N TYR A 224 -15.90 13.05 4.85
CA TYR A 224 -15.44 11.65 4.83
C TYR A 224 -14.81 11.24 6.16
N LEU A 225 -15.26 10.11 6.72
CA LEU A 225 -14.57 9.43 7.81
C LEU A 225 -13.81 8.23 7.23
N LEU A 226 -12.49 8.35 7.08
CA LEU A 226 -11.59 7.31 6.59
C LEU A 226 -11.07 6.47 7.77
N ALA A 227 -11.97 5.76 8.45
CA ALA A 227 -11.67 5.07 9.70
C ALA A 227 -10.59 3.98 9.49
N GLN A 228 -9.42 4.13 10.10
CA GLN A 228 -8.35 3.15 10.04
C GLN A 228 -8.68 1.98 10.94
N THR A 229 -8.89 0.80 10.36
CA THR A 229 -9.27 -0.44 11.07
C THR A 229 -8.14 -1.46 11.11
N TYR A 230 -6.92 -0.95 11.26
CA TYR A 230 -5.66 -1.67 11.29
C TYR A 230 -4.70 -1.02 12.30
N ASN A 231 -3.69 -1.75 12.78
CA ASN A 231 -2.71 -1.36 13.80
C ASN A 231 -3.28 -1.04 15.20
N THR A 232 -4.55 -1.35 15.49
CA THR A 232 -5.21 -0.87 16.71
C THR A 232 -5.42 -1.90 17.81
N GLY A 233 -5.18 -3.18 17.51
CA GLY A 233 -5.76 -4.35 18.18
C GLY A 233 -5.52 -4.58 19.67
N GLY A 234 -5.69 -5.82 20.11
CA GLY A 234 -5.82 -6.17 21.55
C GLY A 234 -7.26 -6.13 22.08
N TRP A 235 -8.23 -6.08 21.17
CA TRP A 235 -9.67 -6.06 21.44
C TRP A 235 -10.46 -6.61 20.24
N THR A 236 -11.77 -6.80 20.43
CA THR A 236 -12.67 -7.43 19.46
C THR A 236 -13.96 -6.62 19.24
N VAL A 237 -14.63 -6.87 18.11
CA VAL A 237 -15.97 -6.34 17.81
C VAL A 237 -16.89 -7.50 17.46
N GLY A 238 -17.93 -7.73 18.26
CA GLY A 238 -18.81 -8.89 18.12
C GLY A 238 -18.05 -10.22 18.25
N GLY A 239 -17.00 -10.25 19.08
CA GLY A 239 -16.11 -11.40 19.25
C GLY A 239 -15.13 -11.65 18.10
N VAL A 240 -15.03 -10.75 17.12
CA VAL A 240 -14.10 -10.86 15.99
C VAL A 240 -12.90 -9.94 16.21
N ALA A 241 -11.69 -10.48 16.07
CA ALA A 241 -10.44 -9.72 16.22
C ALA A 241 -10.01 -9.09 14.90
N GLU A 242 -9.24 -8.00 14.98
CA GLU A 242 -8.70 -7.25 13.85
C GLU A 242 -7.90 -8.09 12.83
N SER A 243 -7.33 -9.22 13.28
CA SER A 243 -6.61 -10.17 12.44
C SER A 243 -7.52 -11.07 11.58
N ASP A 244 -8.83 -11.04 11.80
CA ASP A 244 -9.82 -11.81 11.05
C ASP A 244 -10.50 -10.89 10.01
N PRO A 245 -10.58 -11.29 8.72
CA PRO A 245 -11.31 -10.50 7.71
C PRO A 245 -12.77 -10.19 8.06
N GLY A 246 -13.41 -10.97 8.95
CA GLY A 246 -14.73 -10.68 9.50
C GLY A 246 -14.79 -9.40 10.34
N PHE A 247 -13.65 -8.90 10.84
CA PHE A 247 -13.57 -7.64 11.57
C PHE A 247 -14.09 -6.49 10.71
N PHE A 248 -13.81 -6.53 9.40
CA PHE A 248 -14.26 -5.53 8.43
C PHE A 248 -15.78 -5.29 8.52
N SER A 249 -16.60 -6.34 8.58
CA SER A 249 -18.06 -6.16 8.66
C SER A 249 -18.53 -5.84 10.08
N THR A 250 -17.90 -6.37 11.12
CA THR A 250 -18.32 -6.07 12.50
C THR A 250 -18.00 -4.63 12.90
N ILE A 251 -16.82 -4.10 12.56
CA ILE A 251 -16.48 -2.69 12.81
C ILE A 251 -17.33 -1.74 11.95
N SER A 252 -17.64 -2.12 10.71
CA SER A 252 -18.56 -1.36 9.86
C SER A 252 -19.93 -1.20 10.49
N ARG A 253 -20.47 -2.28 11.08
CA ARG A 253 -21.75 -2.24 11.79
C ARG A 253 -21.68 -1.33 13.02
N ALA A 254 -20.57 -1.40 13.77
CA ALA A 254 -20.35 -0.54 14.92
C ALA A 254 -20.33 0.95 14.52
N LEU A 255 -19.53 1.32 13.51
CA LEU A 255 -19.47 2.69 13.01
C LEU A 255 -20.82 3.17 12.46
N ASN A 256 -21.53 2.33 11.71
CA ASN A 256 -22.89 2.62 11.26
C ASN A 256 -23.85 2.88 12.43
N SER A 257 -23.75 2.08 13.50
CA SER A 257 -24.59 2.21 14.70
C SER A 257 -24.27 3.44 15.55
N ALA A 258 -23.15 4.11 15.31
CA ALA A 258 -22.78 5.40 15.92
C ALA A 258 -23.31 6.61 15.14
N VAL A 259 -23.95 6.42 13.97
CA VAL A 259 -24.52 7.53 13.19
C VAL A 259 -25.81 8.06 13.80
N ARG A 260 -25.94 9.39 13.91
CA ARG A 260 -27.16 10.05 14.40
C ARG A 260 -27.48 11.32 13.58
N PRO A 261 -28.77 11.66 13.42
CA PRO A 261 -29.18 12.95 12.85
C PRO A 261 -28.77 14.15 13.71
N ASP A 262 -28.71 13.98 15.03
CA ASP A 262 -28.29 15.00 15.99
C ASP A 262 -27.30 14.41 17.01
N CYS A 263 -26.15 15.05 17.13
CA CYS A 263 -25.07 14.68 18.04
C CYS A 263 -24.93 15.61 19.27
N SER A 264 -25.80 16.62 19.41
CA SER A 264 -25.69 17.66 20.44
C SER A 264 -25.69 17.13 21.88
N ALA A 265 -26.42 16.04 22.14
CA ALA A 265 -26.56 15.41 23.46
C ALA A 265 -25.76 14.10 23.62
N ALA A 266 -24.92 13.73 22.63
CA ALA A 266 -24.23 12.45 22.65
C ALA A 266 -23.12 12.41 23.70
N THR A 267 -23.14 11.37 24.55
CA THR A 267 -22.10 11.10 25.57
C THR A 267 -21.06 10.08 25.11
N SER A 268 -21.31 9.38 23.99
CA SER A 268 -20.40 8.43 23.34
C SER A 268 -19.99 8.96 21.95
N LEU A 269 -19.25 8.15 21.19
CA LEU A 269 -19.02 8.43 19.77
C LEU A 269 -20.35 8.71 19.06
N CYS A 270 -20.38 9.79 18.29
CA CYS A 270 -21.52 10.18 17.47
C CYS A 270 -21.01 10.74 16.15
N ILE A 271 -21.43 10.12 15.07
CA ILE A 271 -21.09 10.49 13.71
C ILE A 271 -22.32 11.16 13.12
N ALA A 272 -22.18 12.39 12.61
CA ALA A 272 -23.31 13.06 11.98
C ALA A 272 -23.70 12.35 10.68
N GLU A 273 -25.00 12.19 10.43
CA GLU A 273 -25.57 11.44 9.28
C GLU A 273 -25.05 11.87 7.90
N ARG A 274 -24.60 13.12 7.74
CA ARG A 274 -24.00 13.61 6.49
C ARG A 274 -22.57 13.12 6.23
N THR A 275 -21.91 12.52 7.22
CA THR A 275 -20.54 12.01 7.10
C THR A 275 -20.55 10.68 6.35
N ARG A 276 -19.79 10.58 5.28
CA ARG A 276 -19.63 9.34 4.51
C ARG A 276 -18.58 8.46 5.17
N ILE A 277 -18.97 7.27 5.64
CA ILE A 277 -18.05 6.38 6.36
C ILE A 277 -17.32 5.48 5.35
N VAL A 278 -16.00 5.45 5.43
CA VAL A 278 -15.13 4.61 4.62
C VAL A 278 -14.25 3.78 5.54
N ILE A 279 -14.16 2.48 5.27
CA ILE A 279 -13.43 1.54 6.12
C ILE A 279 -12.02 1.35 5.56
N GLY A 280 -11.03 1.79 6.33
CA GLY A 280 -9.61 1.70 6.00
C GLY A 280 -9.03 0.33 6.28
N GLN A 281 -8.40 -0.24 5.27
CA GLN A 281 -7.62 -1.48 5.33
C GLN A 281 -6.21 -1.23 4.81
N VAL A 282 -5.25 -2.01 5.32
CA VAL A 282 -3.94 -2.10 4.67
C VAL A 282 -4.08 -2.85 3.33
N SER A 283 -3.22 -2.57 2.36
CA SER A 283 -3.26 -3.26 1.06
C SER A 283 -2.65 -4.67 1.10
N ASN A 284 -1.73 -4.91 2.04
CA ASN A 284 -1.05 -6.17 2.29
C ASN A 284 -0.40 -6.16 3.69
N ALA A 285 0.23 -7.26 4.08
CA ALA A 285 0.86 -7.39 5.40
C ALA A 285 2.07 -6.45 5.57
N GLY A 286 2.77 -6.11 4.49
CA GLY A 286 3.88 -5.14 4.49
C GLY A 286 3.48 -3.70 4.81
N ALA A 287 2.21 -3.35 4.62
CA ALA A 287 1.70 -2.01 4.91
C ALA A 287 1.35 -1.79 6.40
N SER A 288 1.42 -2.84 7.23
CA SER A 288 1.11 -2.79 8.66
C SER A 288 2.39 -2.88 9.51
N GLY A 289 2.48 -2.05 10.54
CA GLY A 289 3.56 -2.10 11.54
C GLY A 289 3.35 -3.16 12.62
N THR A 290 2.20 -3.84 12.62
CA THR A 290 1.81 -4.80 13.66
C THR A 290 1.18 -6.05 13.05
N ALA A 291 0.89 -7.07 13.87
CA ALA A 291 0.06 -8.21 13.43
C ALA A 291 -1.45 -7.93 13.51
N ASN A 292 -1.84 -6.75 13.99
CA ASN A 292 -3.23 -6.32 14.05
C ASN A 292 -3.60 -5.74 12.68
N ASN A 293 -3.96 -6.63 11.77
CA ASN A 293 -4.49 -6.33 10.45
C ASN A 293 -5.07 -7.62 9.83
N VAL A 294 -5.96 -7.49 8.86
CA VAL A 294 -6.69 -8.62 8.24
C VAL A 294 -5.81 -9.66 7.52
N PHE A 295 -4.53 -9.38 7.27
CA PHE A 295 -3.57 -10.34 6.73
C PHE A 295 -2.82 -11.14 7.81
N GLY A 296 -3.03 -10.82 9.09
CA GLY A 296 -2.58 -11.62 10.23
C GLY A 296 -1.07 -11.65 10.47
N GLY A 297 -0.31 -10.73 9.86
CA GLY A 297 1.15 -10.65 9.99
C GLY A 297 1.71 -9.26 9.68
N SER A 298 2.95 -9.01 10.12
CA SER A 298 3.81 -7.97 9.54
C SER A 298 4.59 -8.61 8.39
N GLY A 299 4.80 -7.87 7.30
CA GLY A 299 5.12 -8.34 5.92
C GLY A 299 6.04 -9.56 5.68
N ALA A 300 6.83 -10.03 6.65
CA ALA A 300 7.71 -11.18 6.49
C ALA A 300 7.02 -12.56 6.61
N ALA A 301 5.81 -12.65 7.18
CA ALA A 301 5.12 -13.93 7.34
C ALA A 301 4.36 -14.33 6.06
N ALA A 302 4.47 -15.60 5.65
CA ALA A 302 3.73 -16.10 4.49
C ALA A 302 2.22 -16.19 4.78
N TYR A 303 1.39 -15.75 3.83
CA TYR A 303 -0.07 -15.80 3.93
C TYR A 303 -0.72 -15.95 2.55
N ASP A 304 -1.99 -16.35 2.52
CA ASP A 304 -2.78 -16.44 1.29
C ASP A 304 -3.51 -15.11 1.04
N GLN A 305 -2.86 -14.20 0.30
CA GLN A 305 -3.44 -12.89 -0.02
C GLN A 305 -4.76 -13.03 -0.79
N ALA A 306 -4.84 -13.96 -1.72
CA ALA A 306 -6.04 -14.15 -2.54
C ALA A 306 -7.24 -14.57 -1.70
N ALA A 307 -7.05 -15.47 -0.73
CA ALA A 307 -8.10 -15.88 0.19
C ALA A 307 -8.58 -14.72 1.09
N VAL A 308 -7.66 -13.91 1.63
CA VAL A 308 -8.02 -12.75 2.45
C VAL A 308 -8.82 -11.73 1.64
N LEU A 309 -8.34 -11.37 0.44
CA LEU A 309 -9.03 -10.41 -0.43
C LEU A 309 -10.40 -10.93 -0.90
N ALA A 310 -10.52 -12.22 -1.21
CA ALA A 310 -11.80 -12.84 -1.54
C ALA A 310 -12.79 -12.79 -0.36
N SER A 311 -12.28 -12.97 0.87
CA SER A 311 -13.09 -12.82 2.08
C SER A 311 -13.59 -11.39 2.25
N LEU A 312 -12.71 -10.39 2.12
CA LEU A 312 -13.09 -8.97 2.20
C LEU A 312 -14.13 -8.58 1.13
N ALA A 313 -13.95 -9.03 -0.11
CA ALA A 313 -14.90 -8.78 -1.21
C ALA A 313 -16.29 -9.40 -0.92
N SER A 314 -16.30 -10.61 -0.35
CA SER A 314 -17.52 -11.28 0.09
C SER A 314 -18.22 -10.53 1.23
N GLN A 315 -17.46 -10.03 2.21
CA GLN A 315 -17.99 -9.21 3.31
C GLN A 315 -18.61 -7.91 2.78
N TRP A 316 -17.94 -7.21 1.87
CA TRP A 316 -18.49 -6.01 1.23
C TRP A 316 -19.81 -6.30 0.51
N THR A 317 -19.85 -7.37 -0.29
CA THR A 317 -21.07 -7.78 -1.00
C THR A 317 -22.22 -8.08 -0.03
N ALA A 318 -21.92 -8.74 1.10
CA ALA A 318 -22.92 -9.04 2.13
C ALA A 318 -23.39 -7.80 2.90
N MET A 319 -22.53 -6.81 3.11
CA MET A 319 -22.87 -5.52 3.73
C MET A 319 -23.78 -4.70 2.81
N ALA A 320 -23.45 -4.62 1.53
CA ALA A 320 -24.24 -3.88 0.53
C ALA A 320 -25.67 -4.43 0.41
N ALA A 321 -25.88 -5.71 0.69
CA ALA A 321 -27.20 -6.35 0.70
C ALA A 321 -28.02 -6.08 1.99
N LYS A 322 -27.48 -5.35 2.97
CA LYS A 322 -28.09 -5.08 4.28
C LYS A 322 -28.02 -3.59 4.66
N PRO A 323 -28.64 -2.69 3.88
CA PRO A 323 -28.58 -1.25 4.12
C PRO A 323 -29.11 -0.84 5.50
N GLU A 324 -29.99 -1.63 6.12
CA GLU A 324 -30.47 -1.40 7.48
C GLU A 324 -29.38 -1.55 8.56
N LEU A 325 -28.28 -2.24 8.26
CA LEU A 325 -27.14 -2.44 9.17
C LEU A 325 -25.89 -1.66 8.76
N TYR A 326 -25.78 -1.26 7.48
CA TYR A 326 -24.55 -0.71 6.90
C TYR A 326 -24.78 0.51 6.00
N GLY A 327 -25.99 1.07 5.93
CA GLY A 327 -26.37 2.09 4.96
C GLY A 327 -25.59 3.41 5.01
N HIS A 328 -24.82 3.66 6.07
CA HIS A 328 -23.91 4.83 6.17
C HIS A 328 -22.45 4.52 5.79
N VAL A 329 -22.14 3.25 5.47
CA VAL A 329 -20.80 2.84 5.02
C VAL A 329 -20.76 2.88 3.50
N ASP A 330 -20.07 3.88 2.97
CA ASP A 330 -20.01 4.23 1.56
C ASP A 330 -18.83 3.58 0.81
N GLY A 331 -17.83 3.06 1.52
CA GLY A 331 -16.73 2.43 0.80
C GLY A 331 -15.56 1.90 1.60
N ILE A 332 -14.47 1.68 0.86
CA ILE A 332 -13.23 1.11 1.35
C ILE A 332 -12.07 2.07 1.05
N MET A 333 -11.18 2.21 2.03
CA MET A 333 -9.93 2.95 1.91
C MET A 333 -8.76 1.96 1.98
N GLN A 334 -7.73 2.19 1.17
CA GLN A 334 -6.50 1.41 1.21
C GLN A 334 -5.29 2.26 1.63
N TRP A 335 -4.53 1.76 2.60
CA TRP A 335 -3.17 2.18 2.89
C TRP A 335 -2.21 1.08 2.38
N SER A 336 -1.56 1.25 1.23
CA SER A 336 -1.65 2.37 0.28
C SER A 336 -1.49 1.83 -1.15
N LEU A 337 -1.78 2.63 -2.17
CA LEU A 337 -1.57 2.21 -3.56
C LEU A 337 -0.09 1.90 -3.85
N ASN A 338 0.82 2.59 -3.17
CA ASN A 338 2.24 2.28 -3.19
C ASN A 338 2.47 0.82 -2.72
N ASN A 339 1.92 0.45 -1.56
CA ASN A 339 2.05 -0.91 -1.01
C ASN A 339 1.41 -1.96 -1.92
N ASP A 340 0.22 -1.68 -2.45
CA ASP A 340 -0.50 -2.62 -3.32
C ASP A 340 0.33 -2.97 -4.57
N TYR A 341 0.97 -1.99 -5.20
CA TYR A 341 1.68 -2.18 -6.47
C TYR A 341 3.17 -2.50 -6.34
N ALA A 342 3.78 -2.29 -5.18
CA ALA A 342 5.19 -2.60 -4.97
C ALA A 342 5.45 -3.36 -3.64
N PRO A 343 4.67 -4.39 -3.29
CA PRO A 343 4.67 -5.02 -1.95
C PRO A 343 6.07 -5.41 -1.43
N SER A 344 6.96 -5.85 -2.33
CA SER A 344 8.34 -6.21 -2.00
C SER A 344 9.16 -5.04 -1.43
N ALA A 345 8.86 -3.79 -1.80
CA ALA A 345 9.50 -2.61 -1.23
C ALA A 345 9.14 -2.37 0.26
N TRP A 346 8.13 -3.07 0.77
CA TRP A 346 7.76 -3.10 2.19
C TRP A 346 7.97 -4.49 2.82
N GLY A 347 8.81 -5.30 2.20
CA GLY A 347 9.20 -6.60 2.74
C GLY A 347 8.13 -7.69 2.65
N ASP A 348 7.06 -7.47 1.87
CA ASP A 348 6.01 -8.45 1.64
C ASP A 348 6.23 -9.19 0.32
N THR A 349 6.67 -10.44 0.41
CA THR A 349 6.89 -11.31 -0.75
C THR A 349 5.71 -12.24 -1.03
N SER A 350 4.67 -12.21 -0.20
CA SER A 350 3.46 -13.04 -0.39
C SER A 350 2.39 -12.27 -1.15
N ALA A 351 2.44 -10.93 -1.13
CA ALA A 351 1.56 -10.08 -1.88
C ALA A 351 1.96 -9.96 -3.37
N SER A 352 0.93 -9.96 -4.22
CA SER A 352 1.04 -9.69 -5.65
C SER A 352 0.71 -8.23 -5.95
N ALA A 353 1.42 -7.64 -6.91
CA ALA A 353 1.22 -6.25 -7.32
C ALA A 353 -0.23 -6.00 -7.82
N GLY A 354 -0.89 -4.98 -7.26
CA GLY A 354 -2.23 -4.53 -7.64
C GLY A 354 -3.37 -5.44 -7.18
N ALA A 355 -3.10 -6.49 -6.41
CA ALA A 355 -4.09 -7.49 -6.05
C ALA A 355 -5.28 -6.89 -5.27
N PHE A 356 -5.04 -5.93 -4.36
CA PHE A 356 -6.11 -5.27 -3.61
C PHE A 356 -6.98 -4.45 -4.56
N SER A 357 -6.38 -3.60 -5.39
CA SER A 357 -7.10 -2.74 -6.34
C SER A 357 -7.94 -3.57 -7.33
N VAL A 358 -7.43 -4.71 -7.78
CA VAL A 358 -8.19 -5.63 -8.64
C VAL A 358 -9.37 -6.24 -7.87
N ALA A 359 -9.11 -6.81 -6.69
CA ALA A 359 -10.12 -7.58 -5.96
C ALA A 359 -11.24 -6.71 -5.39
N LEU A 360 -10.92 -5.52 -4.88
CA LEU A 360 -11.87 -4.67 -4.16
C LEU A 360 -12.30 -3.46 -4.96
N PHE A 361 -11.45 -2.89 -5.82
CA PHE A 361 -11.77 -1.67 -6.59
C PHE A 361 -12.13 -1.95 -8.05
N GLY A 362 -11.99 -3.20 -8.51
CA GLY A 362 -12.28 -3.58 -9.89
C GLY A 362 -11.26 -3.06 -10.90
N ALA A 363 -10.03 -2.77 -10.46
CA ALA A 363 -8.95 -2.42 -11.36
C ALA A 363 -8.69 -3.54 -12.38
N THR A 364 -8.25 -3.16 -13.58
CA THR A 364 -7.75 -4.16 -14.53
C THR A 364 -6.47 -4.79 -13.96
N PRO A 365 -6.34 -6.14 -13.96
CA PRO A 365 -5.11 -6.78 -13.52
C PRO A 365 -3.88 -6.21 -14.24
N PRO A 366 -2.78 -5.95 -13.53
CA PRO A 366 -1.56 -5.50 -14.17
C PRO A 366 -1.13 -6.49 -15.24
N ALA A 367 -0.69 -5.98 -16.38
CA ALA A 367 -0.11 -6.85 -17.39
C ALA A 367 1.13 -7.55 -16.81
N PRO A 368 1.28 -8.87 -17.02
CA PRO A 368 2.47 -9.57 -16.54
C PRO A 368 3.71 -8.95 -17.17
N ALA A 369 4.78 -8.84 -16.39
CA ALA A 369 6.05 -8.40 -16.90
C ALA A 369 6.46 -9.29 -18.09
N PRO A 370 6.90 -8.72 -19.21
CA PRO A 370 7.29 -9.51 -20.35
C PRO A 370 8.59 -10.26 -20.04
N TYR A 371 8.88 -11.30 -20.82
CA TYR A 371 10.18 -11.96 -20.77
C TYR A 371 11.31 -10.95 -21.00
N PHE A 372 12.27 -10.85 -20.09
CA PHE A 372 13.42 -9.97 -20.24
C PHE A 372 14.56 -10.44 -19.32
N ILE A 373 15.79 -10.44 -19.81
CA ILE A 373 16.97 -10.78 -19.01
C ILE A 373 18.01 -9.67 -19.08
N LEU A 374 18.47 -9.21 -17.91
CA LEU A 374 19.65 -8.37 -17.75
C LEU A 374 20.78 -9.18 -17.15
N GLN A 375 21.78 -9.49 -17.96
CA GLN A 375 23.06 -9.98 -17.48
C GLN A 375 23.96 -8.80 -17.12
N VAL A 376 24.64 -8.87 -15.98
CA VAL A 376 25.74 -7.97 -15.65
C VAL A 376 27.02 -8.80 -15.65
N SER A 377 28.04 -8.38 -16.39
CA SER A 377 29.32 -9.10 -16.52
C SER A 377 30.49 -8.22 -16.11
N ASN A 378 31.22 -8.64 -15.08
CA ASN A 378 32.48 -8.01 -14.73
C ASN A 378 33.63 -8.64 -15.54
N THR A 379 34.06 -7.94 -16.57
CA THR A 379 35.10 -8.36 -17.51
C THR A 379 36.52 -8.04 -17.03
N GLY A 380 36.68 -7.62 -15.77
CA GLY A 380 38.01 -7.51 -15.15
C GLY A 380 38.75 -8.85 -15.14
N PRO A 381 40.10 -8.86 -15.21
CA PRO A 381 40.89 -10.08 -15.21
C PRO A 381 40.84 -10.81 -13.86
N ASP A 382 40.98 -12.13 -13.92
CA ASP A 382 40.84 -13.07 -12.79
C ASP A 382 41.83 -12.83 -11.64
N THR A 383 42.90 -12.05 -11.84
CA THR A 383 43.85 -11.61 -10.81
C THR A 383 43.68 -10.12 -10.51
N PRO A 384 42.77 -9.75 -9.59
CA PRO A 384 42.54 -8.35 -9.26
C PRO A 384 43.66 -7.80 -8.38
N ASP A 385 44.17 -6.62 -8.73
CA ASP A 385 44.62 -5.68 -7.70
C ASP A 385 43.43 -5.42 -6.77
N SER A 386 43.66 -5.19 -5.48
CA SER A 386 42.59 -4.94 -4.50
C SER A 386 41.57 -3.92 -5.04
N GLY A 387 40.31 -4.33 -5.24
CA GLY A 387 39.20 -3.46 -5.63
C GLY A 387 38.71 -3.51 -7.08
N ALA A 388 38.62 -4.71 -7.68
CA ALA A 388 38.04 -4.89 -9.02
C ALA A 388 36.61 -5.48 -9.00
N TYR A 389 35.84 -5.22 -7.95
CA TYR A 389 34.46 -5.69 -7.83
C TYR A 389 33.49 -4.63 -8.38
N ALA A 390 32.42 -5.05 -9.07
CA ALA A 390 31.53 -4.11 -9.75
C ALA A 390 30.06 -4.53 -9.78
N SER A 391 29.16 -3.56 -9.91
CA SER A 391 27.74 -3.77 -10.22
C SER A 391 27.28 -2.69 -11.20
N ALA A 392 26.08 -2.85 -11.77
CA ALA A 392 25.47 -1.87 -12.64
C ALA A 392 24.21 -1.28 -12.01
N THR A 393 23.97 0.01 -12.20
CA THR A 393 22.73 0.67 -11.85
C THR A 393 22.07 1.22 -13.11
N LEU A 394 20.82 0.86 -13.37
CA LEU A 394 20.01 1.46 -14.41
C LEU A 394 19.25 2.63 -13.82
N VAL A 395 19.36 3.82 -14.42
CA VAL A 395 18.58 4.99 -14.01
C VAL A 395 17.38 5.13 -14.95
N VAL A 396 16.22 4.65 -14.53
CA VAL A 396 14.98 4.60 -15.32
C VAL A 396 13.92 5.44 -14.62
N ASP A 397 13.28 6.36 -15.35
CA ASP A 397 12.25 7.27 -14.82
C ASP A 397 12.71 8.03 -13.55
N GLY A 398 14.00 8.41 -13.51
CA GLY A 398 14.62 9.10 -12.38
C GLY A 398 14.91 8.22 -11.16
N GLN A 399 14.62 6.91 -11.23
CA GLN A 399 14.88 5.94 -10.16
C GLN A 399 16.14 5.12 -10.45
N TYR A 400 16.84 4.70 -9.39
CA TYR A 400 18.11 3.97 -9.46
C TYR A 400 17.90 2.48 -9.14
N TRP A 401 18.10 1.61 -10.13
CA TRP A 401 17.89 0.16 -10.01
C TRP A 401 19.21 -0.58 -10.06
N ILE A 402 19.64 -1.19 -8.95
CA ILE A 402 20.96 -1.82 -8.82
C ILE A 402 20.90 -3.32 -9.17
N PHE A 403 21.86 -3.77 -9.97
CA PHE A 403 22.03 -5.14 -10.45
C PHE A 403 23.49 -5.59 -10.25
N GLY A 404 23.71 -6.53 -9.34
CA GLY A 404 25.03 -7.01 -8.90
C GLY A 404 25.09 -8.53 -8.81
N ASN A 405 25.44 -9.08 -7.66
CA ASN A 405 25.19 -10.49 -7.30
C ASN A 405 23.84 -10.63 -6.55
N ARG A 406 23.56 -11.80 -5.98
CA ARG A 406 22.39 -12.01 -5.10
C ARG A 406 22.36 -10.96 -3.97
N TRP A 407 21.28 -10.19 -3.87
CA TRP A 407 21.06 -9.07 -2.92
C TRP A 407 21.74 -7.73 -3.24
N GLY A 408 22.23 -7.52 -4.47
CA GLY A 408 22.75 -6.21 -4.91
C GLY A 408 24.17 -5.89 -4.43
N SER A 409 24.91 -6.88 -3.92
CA SER A 409 26.35 -6.74 -3.65
C SER A 409 27.19 -6.96 -4.92
N ALA A 410 28.50 -6.74 -4.85
CA ALA A 410 29.34 -6.60 -6.04
C ALA A 410 29.67 -7.94 -6.73
N LEU A 411 29.86 -7.92 -8.05
CA LEU A 411 30.35 -9.04 -8.86
C LEU A 411 31.88 -9.09 -8.84
N SER A 412 32.41 -10.29 -8.63
CA SER A 412 33.85 -10.56 -8.75
C SER A 412 34.34 -10.40 -10.19
N PRO A 413 35.62 -10.06 -10.42
CA PRO A 413 36.23 -10.13 -11.74
C PRO A 413 35.99 -11.49 -12.41
N GLY A 414 35.79 -11.48 -13.72
CA GLY A 414 35.53 -12.68 -14.53
C GLY A 414 34.12 -13.27 -14.38
N THR A 415 33.29 -12.76 -13.46
CA THR A 415 31.95 -13.32 -13.18
C THR A 415 30.84 -12.55 -13.89
N ASN A 416 29.73 -13.26 -14.09
CA ASN A 416 28.46 -12.67 -14.53
C ASN A 416 27.31 -13.21 -13.69
N GLU A 417 26.23 -12.43 -13.64
CA GLU A 417 24.96 -12.80 -13.02
C GLU A 417 23.83 -12.37 -13.94
N SER A 418 22.81 -13.21 -14.07
CA SER A 418 21.64 -12.95 -14.92
C SER A 418 20.41 -12.69 -14.05
N PHE A 419 19.85 -11.51 -14.18
CA PHE A 419 18.59 -11.12 -13.57
C PHE A 419 17.49 -11.16 -14.61
N GLY A 420 16.30 -11.57 -14.22
CA GLY A 420 15.16 -11.64 -15.11
C GLY A 420 13.89 -11.10 -14.48
N THR A 421 12.92 -10.77 -15.32
CA THR A 421 11.53 -10.70 -14.87
C THR A 421 11.06 -12.09 -14.42
N SER A 422 10.03 -12.13 -13.58
CA SER A 422 9.31 -13.36 -13.19
C SER A 422 9.09 -14.31 -14.37
N ALA A 423 8.58 -13.80 -15.49
CA ALA A 423 8.34 -14.55 -16.73
C ALA A 423 9.59 -15.23 -17.31
N SER A 424 10.78 -14.65 -17.12
CA SER A 424 12.05 -15.23 -17.58
C SER A 424 12.72 -16.13 -16.55
N ALA A 425 12.53 -15.87 -15.26
CA ALA A 425 13.03 -16.73 -14.18
C ALA A 425 12.25 -18.05 -14.07
N GLU A 426 10.94 -18.02 -14.34
CA GLU A 426 10.09 -19.21 -14.36
C GLU A 426 10.24 -20.05 -15.65
N ASN A 427 10.90 -19.50 -16.68
CA ASN A 427 11.08 -20.20 -17.94
C ASN A 427 12.07 -21.37 -17.79
N PRO A 428 11.66 -22.63 -18.06
CA PRO A 428 12.54 -23.80 -17.92
C PRO A 428 13.81 -23.75 -18.79
N ALA A 429 13.83 -22.94 -19.84
CA ALA A 429 15.00 -22.76 -20.71
C ALA A 429 16.09 -21.87 -20.10
N THR A 430 15.79 -21.15 -19.01
CA THR A 430 16.71 -20.19 -18.37
C THR A 430 16.85 -20.44 -16.86
N PRO A 431 17.24 -21.66 -16.44
CA PRO A 431 17.32 -22.03 -15.01
C PRO A 431 18.40 -21.30 -14.21
N TYR A 432 19.25 -20.52 -14.89
CA TYR A 432 20.32 -19.71 -14.29
C TYR A 432 19.91 -18.26 -14.04
N VAL A 433 18.70 -17.87 -14.40
CA VAL A 433 18.20 -16.49 -14.24
C VAL A 433 17.59 -16.32 -12.85
N ILE A 434 18.04 -15.30 -12.13
CA ILE A 434 17.51 -14.90 -10.84
C ILE A 434 16.30 -14.00 -11.05
N ASP A 435 15.17 -14.35 -10.43
CA ASP A 435 13.99 -13.50 -10.39
C ASP A 435 14.29 -12.14 -9.73
N SER A 436 13.92 -11.06 -10.41
CA SER A 436 14.22 -9.69 -10.02
C SER A 436 12.95 -8.84 -10.05
N SER A 437 12.40 -8.59 -8.87
CA SER A 437 11.27 -7.66 -8.68
C SER A 437 11.56 -6.25 -9.19
N ASN A 438 12.84 -5.84 -9.24
CA ASN A 438 13.26 -4.58 -9.87
C ASN A 438 12.99 -4.56 -11.38
N LEU A 439 13.20 -5.68 -12.08
CA LEU A 439 12.89 -5.77 -13.51
C LEU A 439 11.39 -5.83 -13.75
N ASP A 440 10.63 -6.59 -12.95
CA ASP A 440 9.16 -6.58 -13.03
C ASP A 440 8.61 -5.16 -12.80
N ALA A 441 9.15 -4.44 -11.81
CA ALA A 441 8.82 -3.05 -11.50
C ALA A 441 9.10 -2.10 -12.66
N ILE A 442 10.27 -2.22 -13.32
CA ILE A 442 10.62 -1.40 -14.49
C ILE A 442 9.63 -1.62 -15.64
N PHE A 443 9.16 -2.85 -15.83
CA PHE A 443 8.19 -3.22 -16.88
C PHE A 443 6.72 -3.08 -16.47
N SER A 444 6.43 -2.60 -15.26
CA SER A 444 5.07 -2.32 -14.80
C SER A 444 4.31 -1.35 -15.73
N GLY A 445 2.98 -1.35 -15.67
CA GLY A 445 2.15 -0.54 -16.57
C GLY A 445 2.08 -1.06 -18.01
N GLY A 446 2.43 -2.35 -18.23
CA GLY A 446 2.41 -2.97 -19.55
C GLY A 446 3.48 -2.48 -20.52
N LYS A 447 4.55 -1.84 -20.01
CA LYS A 447 5.67 -1.38 -20.82
C LYS A 447 6.25 -2.53 -21.66
N LYS A 448 6.57 -2.24 -22.92
CA LYS A 448 7.28 -3.17 -23.83
C LYS A 448 8.75 -2.80 -24.02
N SER A 449 9.16 -1.68 -23.47
CA SER A 449 10.54 -1.23 -23.41
C SER A 449 10.69 -0.17 -22.33
N PHE A 450 11.92 0.09 -21.93
CA PHE A 450 12.27 1.19 -21.06
C PHE A 450 13.58 1.82 -21.54
N THR A 451 13.75 3.12 -21.28
CA THR A 451 14.95 3.85 -21.67
C THR A 451 15.69 4.32 -20.43
N THR A 452 16.98 4.06 -20.36
CA THR A 452 17.82 4.54 -19.26
C THR A 452 18.25 5.98 -19.52
N SER A 453 18.05 6.85 -18.54
CA SER A 453 18.67 8.17 -18.54
C SER A 453 20.19 8.05 -18.36
N GLN A 454 20.63 7.07 -17.57
CA GLN A 454 22.02 6.70 -17.35
C GLN A 454 22.13 5.21 -17.03
N VAL A 455 23.26 4.60 -17.37
CA VAL A 455 23.72 3.37 -16.73
C VAL A 455 24.95 3.73 -15.93
N LEU A 456 24.97 3.40 -14.65
CA LEU A 456 26.07 3.72 -13.74
C LEU A 456 26.79 2.44 -13.36
N ILE A 457 28.11 2.50 -13.34
CA ILE A 457 28.96 1.41 -12.88
C ILE A 457 29.37 1.74 -11.46
N ASN A 458 29.04 0.85 -10.53
CA ASN A 458 29.43 0.97 -9.14
C ASN A 458 30.70 0.15 -8.93
N GLY A 459 31.75 0.78 -8.42
CA GLY A 459 33.02 0.13 -8.10
C GLY A 459 33.16 -0.14 -6.61
N TYR A 460 33.79 -1.26 -6.25
CA TYR A 460 33.89 -1.74 -4.86
C TYR A 460 35.29 -2.28 -4.55
N SER A 461 35.75 -2.05 -3.31
CA SER A 461 37.03 -2.56 -2.80
C SER A 461 36.99 -4.05 -2.47
N ALA A 462 35.84 -4.56 -2.04
CA ALA A 462 35.58 -5.96 -1.72
C ALA A 462 34.17 -6.39 -2.16
N GLN A 463 33.95 -7.70 -2.28
CA GLN A 463 32.65 -8.26 -2.67
C GLN A 463 31.53 -7.94 -1.67
N THR A 464 31.87 -7.78 -0.39
CA THR A 464 30.95 -7.47 0.71
C THR A 464 30.59 -5.99 0.80
N ASP A 465 31.25 -5.12 0.05
CA ASP A 465 31.01 -3.70 0.12
C ASP A 465 29.69 -3.34 -0.59
N VAL A 466 29.02 -2.30 -0.08
CA VAL A 466 27.86 -1.68 -0.72
C VAL A 466 28.27 -0.27 -1.11
N ALA A 467 28.09 0.11 -2.38
CA ALA A 467 28.50 1.41 -2.86
C ALA A 467 27.60 2.49 -2.25
N ALA A 468 28.21 3.49 -1.61
CA ALA A 468 27.53 4.76 -1.36
C ALA A 468 27.43 5.53 -2.71
N PRO A 469 26.38 6.34 -2.94
CA PRO A 469 26.14 7.06 -4.20
C PRO A 469 27.29 7.96 -4.73
N GLY A 470 28.38 8.16 -3.97
CA GLY A 470 29.49 9.03 -4.33
C GLY A 470 30.56 8.42 -5.26
N ALA A 471 30.62 7.10 -5.46
CA ALA A 471 31.64 6.42 -6.29
C ALA A 471 31.03 5.66 -7.48
N GLN A 472 30.24 6.37 -8.28
CA GLN A 472 29.57 5.82 -9.47
C GLN A 472 30.14 6.44 -10.75
N TYR A 473 30.30 5.62 -11.79
CA TYR A 473 30.83 6.06 -13.09
C TYR A 473 29.76 5.93 -14.16
N ALA A 474 29.46 7.02 -14.86
CA ALA A 474 28.51 6.98 -15.96
C ALA A 474 29.07 6.17 -17.13
N CYS A 475 28.34 5.14 -17.52
CA CYS A 475 28.62 4.34 -18.70
C CYS A 475 28.37 5.17 -19.97
N PRO A 476 29.38 5.43 -20.83
CA PRO A 476 29.21 6.32 -21.98
C PRO A 476 28.13 5.91 -22.97
N VAL A 477 27.85 4.60 -23.06
CA VAL A 477 26.82 4.04 -23.95
C VAL A 477 25.45 3.84 -23.26
N GLY A 478 25.34 4.22 -21.98
CA GLY A 478 24.14 3.95 -21.17
C GLY A 478 23.09 5.05 -21.16
N SER A 479 23.43 6.26 -21.59
CA SER A 479 22.46 7.35 -21.64
C SER A 479 21.60 7.27 -22.91
N GLY A 480 20.28 7.25 -22.74
CA GLY A 480 19.32 7.11 -23.83
C GLY A 480 19.24 5.70 -24.41
N TYR A 481 19.85 4.69 -23.78
CA TYR A 481 19.78 3.32 -24.26
C TYR A 481 18.40 2.72 -23.97
N THR A 482 17.75 2.17 -25.00
CA THR A 482 16.45 1.52 -24.88
C THR A 482 16.60 0.00 -24.79
N PHE A 483 16.05 -0.55 -23.71
CA PHE A 483 15.93 -1.99 -23.48
C PHE A 483 14.53 -2.44 -23.86
N GLU A 484 14.43 -3.44 -24.73
CA GLU A 484 13.18 -3.96 -25.27
C GLU A 484 12.81 -5.29 -24.61
N ALA A 485 11.53 -5.48 -24.32
CA ALA A 485 10.97 -6.75 -23.91
C ALA A 485 11.21 -7.85 -24.96
N GLY A 486 11.25 -9.10 -24.50
CA GLY A 486 11.48 -10.28 -25.33
C GLY A 486 12.95 -10.59 -25.59
N HIS A 487 13.86 -9.80 -25.01
CA HIS A 487 15.29 -9.88 -25.28
C HIS A 487 16.12 -10.00 -23.99
N SER A 488 17.37 -10.40 -24.19
CA SER A 488 18.41 -10.50 -23.19
C SER A 488 19.50 -9.47 -23.51
N TYR A 489 19.95 -8.75 -22.49
CA TYR A 489 20.99 -7.74 -22.62
C TYR A 489 22.13 -8.05 -21.66
N ASN A 490 23.35 -7.70 -22.03
CA ASN A 490 24.52 -7.78 -21.16
C ASN A 490 25.10 -6.38 -20.95
N VAL A 491 25.16 -5.95 -19.70
CA VAL A 491 25.92 -4.78 -19.25
C VAL A 491 27.30 -5.27 -18.83
N GLN A 492 28.28 -5.06 -19.69
CA GLN A 492 29.66 -5.41 -19.45
C GLN A 492 30.35 -4.25 -18.75
N VAL A 493 31.01 -4.53 -17.64
CA VAL A 493 31.78 -3.58 -16.84
C VAL A 493 33.23 -4.02 -16.80
N ASN A 494 34.19 -3.11 -16.93
CA ASN A 494 35.60 -3.42 -16.80
C ASN A 494 36.22 -2.65 -15.63
N ALA A 495 36.41 -3.34 -14.51
CA ALA A 495 36.92 -2.75 -13.28
C ALA A 495 38.39 -2.28 -13.38
N ASN A 496 39.21 -2.88 -14.27
CA ASN A 496 40.63 -2.52 -14.44
C ASN A 496 40.88 -1.21 -15.18
N SER A 497 39.84 -0.60 -15.76
CA SER A 497 39.90 0.72 -16.37
C SER A 497 39.62 1.87 -15.38
N GLY A 498 39.69 1.60 -14.07
CA GLY A 498 39.18 2.51 -13.04
C GLY A 498 37.65 2.65 -13.11
N PHE A 499 36.96 1.56 -13.51
CA PHE A 499 35.51 1.51 -13.75
C PHE A 499 34.99 2.45 -14.85
N ARG A 500 35.86 2.91 -15.77
CA ARG A 500 35.51 3.90 -16.82
C ARG A 500 35.09 3.30 -18.15
N SER A 501 35.22 1.99 -18.31
CA SER A 501 34.84 1.28 -19.53
C SER A 501 33.66 0.35 -19.26
N CYS A 502 32.62 0.50 -20.07
CA CYS A 502 31.45 -0.36 -20.10
C CYS A 502 30.99 -0.58 -21.54
N ALA A 503 30.22 -1.64 -21.76
CA ALA A 503 29.50 -1.86 -23.00
C ALA A 503 28.10 -2.41 -22.70
N ILE A 504 27.14 -2.16 -23.59
CA ILE A 504 25.81 -2.76 -23.53
C ILE A 504 25.62 -3.51 -24.85
N SER A 505 25.29 -4.79 -24.76
CA SER A 505 25.03 -5.63 -25.93
C SER A 505 23.71 -6.36 -25.79
N LYS A 506 22.90 -6.36 -26.86
CA LYS A 506 21.76 -7.26 -27.02
C LYS A 506 22.28 -8.66 -27.38
N VAL A 507 21.87 -9.69 -26.64
CA VAL A 507 22.45 -11.05 -26.71
C VAL A 507 21.61 -11.99 -27.60
N ASN A 508 20.32 -11.70 -27.79
CA ASN A 508 19.41 -12.46 -28.65
C ASN A 508 18.36 -11.57 -29.35
#